data_AF-A0A8C2SDX8-F1
#
_entry.id   AF-A0A8C2SDX8-F1
#
_cell.length_a   1.000
_cell.length_b   1.000
_cell.length_c   1.000
_cell.angle_alpha   90.00
_cell.angle_beta   90.00
_cell.angle_gamma   90.00
#
_symmetry.space_group_name_H-M   'P 1'
#
loop_
_entity.id
_entity.type
_entity.pdbx_description
1 polymer ?
#
loop_
_entity_poly.entity_id
_entity_poly.type
_entity_poly.pdbx_seq_one_letter_code
_entity_poly.pdbx_strand_id
1 'polypeptide(L)'
;MLASGLLLVALLACLTIMVLMSVWRQRNLKGKLPPGPTPLPFIGNYLQLNTEQMYNSLMKISERYGPVFTIHLGTRQIVVLCGYDAVKEALVDQAEEFSGRGEQATFDWLFKGYGVAFSNGERAKQLRRFSITTLRDFGVGKRGIEERIQEEAGFLIEAFRGTRGAFIDPTFFLSRTVSNVISSIVFGDRFDYENKEFLSLLRMMLGSFQFTATSTGQLYEMFYSVMKYLPGPQQQAFKELQGLEDFIAKKVEQNQRTLDPNSPRDFIDSFLIRMQEEKENPNTEFYMKNLVLTTLNLFFAGTETVSTTMRYGFLLLMKHPDVEAKIHEEIDRVIGKNRQPKFEDRAKMPYTEAVIHEIQRFGDMIPMGLARRVTKDTKFRDFLLPKGTEHSQAKCHTHTSSTHSYRSHHTHHKQRDPRVTYVGKIPPQQTPEPWSHGGPHTMSNPKTWTPNIIRDLICLPSLPTTPK
;
A
#
# COMPACT_ATOMS: atom_id res chain seq x y z
N MET A 1 -33.22 -38.69 -22.19
CA MET A 1 -32.12 -38.47 -23.16
C MET A 1 -32.31 -37.22 -24.04
N LEU A 2 -33.53 -36.85 -24.45
CA LEU A 2 -33.76 -35.63 -25.24
C LEU A 2 -33.52 -34.33 -24.45
N ALA A 3 -33.91 -34.27 -23.17
CA ALA A 3 -33.70 -33.10 -22.31
C ALA A 3 -32.23 -32.78 -22.06
N SER A 4 -31.38 -33.81 -21.89
CA SER A 4 -29.93 -33.64 -21.72
C SER A 4 -29.23 -33.18 -23.01
N GLY A 5 -29.72 -33.61 -24.18
CA GLY A 5 -29.20 -33.16 -25.48
C GLY A 5 -29.54 -31.70 -25.78
N LEU A 6 -30.77 -31.27 -25.51
CA LEU A 6 -31.20 -29.87 -25.65
C LEU A 6 -30.41 -28.93 -24.72
N LEU A 7 -30.11 -29.38 -23.50
CA LEU A 7 -29.31 -28.63 -22.54
C LEU A 7 -27.86 -28.48 -23.01
N LEU A 8 -27.28 -29.53 -23.59
CA LEU A 8 -25.92 -29.49 -24.16
C LEU A 8 -25.85 -28.54 -25.36
N VAL A 9 -26.84 -28.59 -26.27
CA VAL A 9 -26.91 -27.69 -27.44
C VAL A 9 -27.10 -26.24 -27.01
N ALA A 10 -27.95 -25.98 -26.01
CA ALA A 10 -28.12 -24.64 -25.46
C ALA A 10 -26.84 -24.10 -24.80
N LEU A 11 -26.12 -24.92 -24.05
CA LEU A 11 -24.82 -24.56 -23.47
C LEU A 11 -23.78 -24.23 -24.55
N LEU A 12 -23.70 -25.05 -25.60
CA LEU A 12 -22.79 -24.82 -26.72
C LEU A 12 -23.16 -23.57 -27.53
N ALA A 13 -24.45 -23.31 -27.74
CA ALA A 13 -24.95 -22.08 -28.36
C ALA A 13 -24.61 -20.84 -27.53
N CYS A 14 -24.81 -20.90 -26.20
CA CYS A 14 -24.40 -19.82 -25.30
C CYS A 14 -22.88 -19.60 -25.34
N LEU A 15 -22.08 -20.66 -25.28
CA LEU A 15 -20.61 -20.58 -25.37
C LEU A 15 -20.16 -19.94 -26.69
N THR A 16 -20.74 -20.34 -27.81
CA THR A 16 -20.41 -19.76 -29.12
C THR A 16 -20.82 -18.29 -29.21
N ILE A 17 -22.01 -17.91 -28.74
CA ILE A 17 -22.43 -16.50 -28.68
C ILE A 17 -21.48 -15.69 -27.78
N MET A 18 -21.07 -16.22 -26.63
CA MET A 18 -20.14 -15.56 -25.72
C MET A 18 -18.75 -15.38 -26.33
N VAL A 19 -18.25 -16.38 -27.06
CA VAL A 19 -16.99 -16.28 -27.81
C VAL A 19 -17.10 -15.22 -28.91
N LEU A 20 -18.19 -15.21 -29.68
CA LEU A 20 -18.43 -14.22 -30.74
C LEU A 20 -18.52 -12.79 -30.17
N MET A 21 -19.25 -12.58 -29.07
CA MET A 21 -19.32 -11.29 -28.37
C MET A 21 -17.95 -10.86 -27.84
N SER A 22 -17.18 -11.78 -27.28
CA SER A 22 -15.83 -11.50 -26.79
C SER A 22 -14.88 -11.08 -27.93
N VAL A 23 -14.88 -11.83 -29.04
CA VAL A 23 -14.08 -11.51 -30.23
C VAL A 23 -14.51 -10.18 -30.85
N TRP A 24 -15.80 -9.89 -30.89
CA TRP A 24 -16.33 -8.62 -31.39
C TRP A 24 -15.92 -7.45 -30.48
N ARG A 25 -16.03 -7.59 -29.15
CA ARG A 25 -15.59 -6.59 -28.18
C ARG A 25 -14.09 -6.35 -28.25
N GLN A 26 -13.28 -7.41 -28.36
CA GLN A 26 -11.84 -7.32 -28.57
C GLN A 26 -11.50 -6.61 -29.88
N ARG A 27 -12.23 -6.88 -30.96
CA ARG A 27 -12.04 -6.18 -32.25
C ARG A 27 -12.36 -4.69 -32.17
N ASN A 28 -13.40 -4.29 -31.46
CA ASN A 28 -13.74 -2.88 -31.26
C ASN A 28 -12.74 -2.12 -30.37
N LEU A 29 -12.01 -2.84 -29.51
CA LEU A 29 -10.97 -2.28 -28.63
C LEU A 29 -9.55 -2.33 -29.24
N LYS A 30 -9.34 -3.13 -30.30
CA LYS A 30 -8.06 -3.21 -31.02
C LYS A 30 -7.68 -1.83 -31.56
N GLY A 31 -6.51 -1.35 -31.14
CA GLY A 31 -5.92 -0.08 -31.58
C GLY A 31 -6.15 1.12 -30.65
N LYS A 32 -6.95 0.98 -29.58
CA LYS A 32 -7.16 2.06 -28.60
C LYS A 32 -6.42 1.81 -27.29
N LEU A 33 -6.43 0.58 -26.77
CA LEU A 33 -5.82 0.25 -25.49
C LEU A 33 -4.34 -0.19 -25.62
N PRO A 34 -3.56 -0.12 -24.52
CA PRO A 34 -2.24 -0.72 -24.47
C PRO A 34 -2.25 -2.20 -24.87
N PRO A 35 -1.18 -2.70 -25.52
CA PRO A 35 -1.12 -4.08 -25.97
C PRO A 35 -1.13 -5.05 -24.79
N GLY A 36 -1.46 -6.32 -25.02
CA GLY A 36 -1.49 -7.32 -23.95
C GLY A 36 -1.83 -8.73 -24.44
N PRO A 37 -1.71 -9.75 -23.58
CA PRO A 37 -2.07 -11.12 -23.91
C PRO A 37 -3.57 -11.23 -24.23
N THR A 38 -3.91 -11.98 -25.29
CA THR A 38 -5.30 -12.17 -25.70
C THR A 38 -6.10 -12.86 -24.58
N PRO A 39 -7.14 -12.21 -24.03
CA PRO A 39 -7.93 -12.78 -22.95
C PRO A 39 -8.95 -13.79 -23.48
N LEU A 40 -9.32 -14.74 -22.62
CA LEU A 40 -10.43 -15.65 -22.84
C LEU A 40 -11.73 -15.09 -22.24
N PRO A 41 -12.91 -15.48 -22.76
CA PRO A 41 -14.19 -15.10 -22.17
C PRO A 41 -14.26 -15.49 -20.68
N PHE A 42 -14.78 -14.59 -19.84
CA PHE A 42 -14.94 -14.69 -18.37
C PHE A 42 -13.66 -14.81 -17.53
N ILE A 43 -12.75 -15.72 -17.89
CA ILE A 43 -11.54 -15.96 -17.12
C ILE A 43 -10.41 -14.97 -17.45
N GLY A 44 -10.58 -14.18 -18.51
CA GLY A 44 -9.61 -13.16 -18.89
C GLY A 44 -8.26 -13.77 -19.21
N ASN A 45 -7.23 -13.29 -18.53
CA ASN A 45 -5.86 -13.78 -18.66
C ASN A 45 -5.47 -14.78 -17.56
N TYR A 46 -6.42 -15.36 -16.82
CA TYR A 46 -6.12 -16.28 -15.72
C TYR A 46 -5.13 -17.40 -16.08
N LEU A 47 -5.25 -18.02 -17.27
CA LEU A 47 -4.34 -19.09 -17.70
C LEU A 47 -2.90 -18.62 -17.95
N GLN A 48 -2.68 -17.32 -18.12
CA GLN A 48 -1.36 -16.71 -18.29
C GLN A 48 -0.81 -16.12 -16.99
N LEU A 49 -1.54 -16.21 -15.88
CA LEU A 49 -1.19 -15.61 -14.60
C LEU A 49 -1.07 -16.68 -13.51
N ASN A 50 0.04 -16.70 -12.78
CA ASN A 50 0.14 -17.47 -11.56
C ASN A 50 -0.35 -16.60 -10.40
N THR A 51 -1.48 -16.97 -9.79
CA THR A 51 -2.11 -16.23 -8.67
C THR A 51 -1.24 -16.22 -7.41
N GLU A 52 -0.37 -17.20 -7.20
CA GLU A 52 0.59 -17.20 -6.07
C GLU A 52 1.74 -16.20 -6.31
N GLN A 53 2.11 -15.98 -7.56
CA GLN A 53 3.22 -15.10 -7.96
C GLN A 53 2.73 -14.07 -8.97
N MET A 54 1.72 -13.28 -8.57
CA MET A 54 1.07 -12.32 -9.44
C MET A 54 2.08 -11.30 -9.97
N TYR A 55 2.88 -10.70 -9.08
CA TYR A 55 3.90 -9.74 -9.49
C TYR A 55 4.85 -10.29 -10.57
N ASN A 56 5.43 -11.48 -10.37
CA ASN A 56 6.34 -12.11 -11.33
C ASN A 56 5.67 -12.39 -12.68
N SER A 57 4.41 -12.83 -12.63
CA SER A 57 3.61 -13.07 -13.85
C SER A 57 3.42 -11.78 -14.64
N LEU A 58 3.13 -10.66 -13.96
CA LEU A 58 3.01 -9.35 -14.60
C LEU A 58 4.33 -8.87 -15.19
N MET A 59 5.46 -9.08 -14.49
CA MET A 59 6.77 -8.68 -15.02
C MET A 59 7.13 -9.46 -16.28
N LYS A 60 6.88 -10.76 -16.30
CA LYS A 60 7.09 -11.59 -17.50
C LYS A 60 6.23 -11.14 -18.69
N ILE A 61 5.02 -10.64 -18.43
CA ILE A 61 4.17 -10.05 -19.48
C ILE A 61 4.75 -8.70 -19.92
N SER A 62 5.25 -7.90 -18.98
CA SER A 62 5.88 -6.60 -19.28
C SER A 62 7.11 -6.74 -20.18
N GLU A 63 7.93 -7.77 -20.00
CA GLU A 63 9.08 -8.07 -20.87
C GLU A 63 8.67 -8.28 -22.34
N ARG A 64 7.46 -8.80 -22.58
CA ARG A 64 6.95 -9.09 -23.94
C ARG A 64 6.17 -7.93 -24.54
N TYR A 65 5.37 -7.22 -23.74
CA TYR A 65 4.43 -6.20 -24.22
C TYR A 65 4.87 -4.76 -23.92
N GLY A 66 5.97 -4.59 -23.20
CA GLY A 66 6.51 -3.31 -22.80
C GLY A 66 6.04 -2.84 -21.41
N PRO A 67 6.43 -1.63 -21.01
CA PRO A 67 6.16 -1.09 -19.67
C PRO A 67 4.70 -0.71 -19.43
N VAL A 68 3.87 -0.63 -20.47
CA VAL A 68 2.45 -0.25 -20.38
C VAL A 68 1.65 -1.28 -21.18
N PHE A 69 0.88 -2.11 -20.50
CA PHE A 69 0.14 -3.21 -21.12
C PHE A 69 -1.21 -3.44 -20.46
N THR A 70 -2.12 -4.12 -21.17
CA THR A 70 -3.46 -4.44 -20.68
C THR A 70 -3.55 -5.91 -20.27
N ILE A 71 -4.10 -6.18 -19.10
CA ILE A 71 -4.48 -7.52 -18.62
C ILE A 71 -5.96 -7.58 -18.29
N HIS A 72 -6.50 -8.79 -18.23
CA HIS A 72 -7.86 -9.07 -17.83
C HIS A 72 -7.84 -9.99 -16.61
N LEU A 73 -8.16 -9.46 -15.43
CA LEU A 73 -8.34 -10.22 -14.20
C LEU A 73 -9.79 -10.71 -14.16
N GLY A 74 -10.02 -11.93 -14.66
CA GLY A 74 -11.38 -12.40 -14.92
C GLY A 74 -12.08 -11.50 -15.94
N THR A 75 -13.16 -10.84 -15.52
CA THR A 75 -13.91 -9.88 -16.35
C THR A 75 -13.40 -8.44 -16.23
N ARG A 76 -12.50 -8.14 -15.29
CA ARG A 76 -11.96 -6.80 -15.04
C ARG A 76 -10.78 -6.51 -15.96
N GLN A 77 -10.87 -5.42 -16.72
CA GLN A 77 -9.78 -4.96 -17.58
C GLN A 77 -8.90 -3.96 -16.82
N ILE A 78 -7.61 -4.24 -16.73
CA ILE A 78 -6.64 -3.44 -15.98
C ILE A 78 -5.45 -3.08 -16.87
N VAL A 79 -5.08 -1.80 -16.88
CA VAL A 79 -3.82 -1.33 -17.48
C VAL A 79 -2.71 -1.38 -16.43
N VAL A 80 -1.63 -2.09 -16.72
CA VAL A 80 -0.48 -2.20 -15.83
C VAL A 80 0.59 -1.21 -16.25
N LEU A 81 1.07 -0.42 -15.30
CA LEU A 81 2.16 0.53 -15.46
C LEU A 81 3.41 0.00 -14.75
N CYS A 82 4.46 -0.27 -15.51
CA CYS A 82 5.74 -0.77 -15.04
C CYS A 82 6.86 0.22 -15.29
N GLY A 83 7.75 0.36 -14.30
CA GLY A 83 8.92 1.21 -14.40
C GLY A 83 8.64 2.67 -14.02
N TYR A 84 9.70 3.37 -13.63
CA TYR A 84 9.61 4.72 -13.07
C TYR A 84 8.92 5.72 -14.01
N ASP A 85 9.35 5.77 -15.27
CA ASP A 85 8.85 6.75 -16.23
C ASP A 85 7.35 6.60 -16.48
N ALA A 86 6.87 5.37 -16.73
CA ALA A 86 5.45 5.12 -16.98
C ALA A 86 4.58 5.46 -15.76
N VAL A 87 5.04 5.14 -14.55
CA VAL A 87 4.30 5.43 -13.32
C VAL A 87 4.31 6.93 -13.02
N LYS A 88 5.42 7.63 -13.23
CA LYS A 88 5.54 9.08 -13.03
C LYS A 88 4.69 9.84 -14.05
N GLU A 89 4.81 9.53 -15.34
CA GLU A 89 4.01 10.15 -16.40
C GLU A 89 2.51 10.06 -16.11
N ALA A 90 2.04 8.90 -15.67
CA ALA A 90 0.63 8.69 -15.38
C ALA A 90 0.20 9.40 -14.08
N LEU A 91 0.90 9.15 -12.97
CA LEU A 91 0.40 9.55 -11.65
C LEU A 91 0.81 10.97 -11.25
N VAL A 92 1.87 11.52 -11.83
CA VAL A 92 2.38 12.87 -11.53
C VAL A 92 2.04 13.82 -12.66
N ASP A 93 2.49 13.51 -13.87
CA ASP A 93 2.36 14.46 -14.99
C ASP A 93 0.90 14.56 -15.48
N GLN A 94 0.12 13.48 -15.34
CA GLN A 94 -1.33 13.43 -15.59
C GLN A 94 -2.15 13.13 -14.32
N ALA A 95 -1.75 13.72 -13.18
CA ALA A 95 -2.29 13.37 -11.88
C ALA A 95 -3.82 13.47 -11.76
N GLU A 96 -4.47 14.42 -12.44
CA GLU A 96 -5.92 14.61 -12.38
C GLU A 96 -6.66 13.50 -13.12
N GLU A 97 -6.18 13.13 -14.31
CA GLU A 97 -6.70 12.04 -15.13
C GLU A 97 -6.62 10.70 -14.39
N PHE A 98 -5.49 10.41 -13.73
CA PHE A 98 -5.22 9.13 -13.04
C PHE A 98 -5.54 9.17 -11.53
N SER A 99 -6.29 10.18 -11.07
CA SER A 99 -6.58 10.39 -9.64
C SER A 99 -7.60 9.40 -9.06
N GLY A 100 -8.46 8.82 -9.89
CA GLY A 100 -9.57 7.96 -9.46
C GLY A 100 -9.10 6.69 -8.74
N ARG A 101 -9.93 6.16 -7.84
CA ARG A 101 -9.70 4.91 -7.11
C ARG A 101 -10.32 3.73 -7.85
N GLY A 102 -9.50 2.72 -8.14
CA GLY A 102 -9.93 1.43 -8.67
C GLY A 102 -10.42 0.51 -7.54
N GLU A 103 -10.90 -0.66 -7.94
CA GLU A 103 -11.45 -1.65 -7.02
C GLU A 103 -10.37 -2.55 -6.41
N GLN A 104 -10.55 -2.88 -5.13
CA GLN A 104 -9.85 -3.94 -4.42
C GLN A 104 -10.93 -4.85 -3.85
N ALA A 105 -11.30 -5.90 -4.57
CA ALA A 105 -12.53 -6.65 -4.37
C ALA A 105 -12.68 -7.16 -2.93
N THR A 106 -11.58 -7.58 -2.30
CA THR A 106 -11.58 -8.07 -0.91
C THR A 106 -12.04 -6.97 0.05
N PHE A 107 -11.48 -5.77 -0.07
CA PHE A 107 -11.82 -4.64 0.78
C PHE A 107 -13.17 -4.01 0.38
N ASP A 108 -13.49 -3.98 -0.91
CA ASP A 108 -14.76 -3.43 -1.42
C ASP A 108 -15.98 -4.24 -0.94
N TRP A 109 -15.79 -5.49 -0.53
CA TRP A 109 -16.83 -6.27 0.15
C TRP A 109 -17.36 -5.53 1.39
N LEU A 110 -16.48 -4.91 2.17
CA LEU A 110 -16.81 -4.10 3.34
C LEU A 110 -17.07 -2.63 2.96
N PHE A 111 -16.07 -2.00 2.34
CA PHE A 111 -16.06 -0.55 2.14
C PHE A 111 -17.10 -0.06 1.13
N LYS A 112 -17.43 -0.85 0.09
CA LYS A 112 -18.49 -0.55 -0.89
C LYS A 112 -18.43 0.89 -1.45
N GLY A 113 -17.22 1.44 -1.64
CA GLY A 113 -17.01 2.82 -2.11
C GLY A 113 -17.21 3.95 -1.08
N TYR A 114 -17.26 3.61 0.21
CA TYR A 114 -17.29 4.56 1.33
C TYR A 114 -15.93 4.64 2.03
N GLY A 115 -15.76 5.63 2.90
CA GLY A 115 -14.47 5.90 3.56
C GLY A 115 -13.48 6.62 2.66
N VAL A 116 -12.35 7.06 3.23
CA VAL A 116 -11.38 7.92 2.53
C VAL A 116 -10.50 7.17 1.51
N ALA A 117 -10.23 5.88 1.72
CA ALA A 117 -9.26 5.14 0.92
C ALA A 117 -9.84 4.61 -0.41
N PHE A 118 -11.09 4.16 -0.39
CA PHE A 118 -11.75 3.44 -1.50
C PHE A 118 -12.92 4.21 -2.14
N SER A 119 -13.16 5.47 -1.73
CA SER A 119 -14.16 6.32 -2.37
C SER A 119 -13.62 7.05 -3.61
N ASN A 120 -14.53 7.62 -4.39
CA ASN A 120 -14.24 8.39 -5.60
C ASN A 120 -14.98 9.75 -5.58
N GLY A 121 -14.56 10.66 -6.46
CA GLY A 121 -15.25 11.93 -6.69
C GLY A 121 -15.26 12.85 -5.47
N GLU A 122 -16.38 13.53 -5.25
CA GLU A 122 -16.53 14.52 -4.19
C GLU A 122 -16.39 13.91 -2.79
N ARG A 123 -16.88 12.68 -2.58
CA ARG A 123 -16.68 11.93 -1.33
C ARG A 123 -15.20 11.80 -0.97
N ALA A 124 -14.39 11.30 -1.91
CA ALA A 124 -12.95 11.14 -1.67
C ALA A 124 -12.29 12.49 -1.38
N LYS A 125 -12.69 13.55 -2.09
CA LYS A 125 -12.14 14.89 -1.93
C LYS A 125 -12.46 15.48 -0.54
N GLN A 126 -13.71 15.44 -0.11
CA GLN A 126 -14.15 15.96 1.18
C GLN A 126 -13.54 15.16 2.34
N LEU A 127 -13.65 13.84 2.31
CA LEU A 127 -13.10 12.98 3.37
C LEU A 127 -11.58 13.10 3.46
N ARG A 128 -10.86 13.14 2.33
CA ARG A 128 -9.40 13.32 2.34
C ARG A 128 -8.98 14.67 2.89
N ARG A 129 -9.67 15.75 2.50
CA ARG A 129 -9.38 17.10 3.01
C ARG A 129 -9.61 17.17 4.51
N PHE A 130 -10.73 16.61 4.97
CA PHE A 130 -11.06 16.52 6.39
C PHE A 130 -9.99 15.72 7.14
N SER A 131 -9.73 14.47 6.73
CA SER A 131 -8.77 13.60 7.40
C SER A 131 -7.37 14.20 7.50
N ILE A 132 -6.84 14.81 6.44
CA ILE A 132 -5.51 15.45 6.50
C ILE A 132 -5.49 16.62 7.49
N THR A 133 -6.56 17.42 7.51
CA THR A 133 -6.66 18.57 8.42
C THR A 133 -6.74 18.09 9.86
N THR A 134 -7.67 17.18 10.16
CA THR A 134 -7.85 16.63 11.50
C THR A 134 -6.61 15.91 12.01
N LEU A 135 -5.92 15.12 11.18
CA LEU A 135 -4.66 14.48 11.58
C LEU A 135 -3.59 15.52 11.98
N ARG A 136 -3.49 16.65 11.26
CA ARG A 136 -2.57 17.74 11.61
C ARG A 136 -2.98 18.47 12.90
N ASP A 137 -4.28 18.58 13.15
CA ASP A 137 -4.81 19.19 14.37
C ASP A 137 -4.47 18.32 15.59
N PHE A 138 -4.56 16.99 15.46
CA PHE A 138 -4.08 16.01 16.47
C PHE A 138 -2.56 15.77 16.46
N GLY A 139 -1.79 16.66 15.84
CA GLY A 139 -0.34 16.71 16.02
C GLY A 139 0.49 15.97 14.96
N VAL A 140 -0.11 15.36 13.93
CA VAL A 140 0.67 14.74 12.84
C VAL A 140 1.50 15.80 12.12
N GLY A 141 2.83 15.59 12.09
CA GLY A 141 3.79 16.54 11.54
C GLY A 141 4.18 17.68 12.50
N LYS A 142 3.76 17.60 13.77
CA LYS A 142 4.12 18.53 14.86
C LYS A 142 4.76 17.74 16.01
N ARG A 143 5.25 18.43 17.05
CA ARG A 143 5.83 17.81 18.26
C ARG A 143 4.88 16.87 18.99
N GLY A 144 3.57 17.14 18.98
CA GLY A 144 2.60 16.33 19.72
C GLY A 144 2.58 14.84 19.31
N ILE A 145 2.68 14.51 18.01
CA ILE A 145 2.76 13.11 17.61
C ILE A 145 4.14 12.50 17.88
N GLU A 146 5.20 13.30 17.81
CA GLU A 146 6.56 12.85 18.13
C GLU A 146 6.65 12.38 19.57
N GLU A 147 6.09 13.14 20.51
CA GLU A 147 6.03 12.78 21.93
C GLU A 147 5.26 11.47 22.15
N ARG A 148 4.10 11.29 21.49
CA ARG A 148 3.33 10.04 21.53
C ARG A 148 4.11 8.85 20.97
N ILE A 149 4.87 9.05 19.88
CA ILE A 149 5.72 8.01 19.30
C ILE A 149 6.87 7.65 20.25
N GLN A 150 7.48 8.64 20.91
CA GLN A 150 8.55 8.41 21.89
C GLN A 150 8.06 7.66 23.13
N GLU A 151 6.88 8.03 23.64
CA GLU A 151 6.22 7.33 24.74
C GLU A 151 5.95 5.86 24.38
N GLU A 152 5.34 5.61 23.24
CA GLU A 152 5.00 4.25 22.80
C GLU A 152 6.26 3.43 22.46
N ALA A 153 7.32 4.07 21.97
CA ALA A 153 8.63 3.44 21.83
C ALA A 153 9.22 3.06 23.20
N GLY A 154 9.04 3.90 24.23
CA GLY A 154 9.41 3.57 25.61
C GLY A 154 8.71 2.30 26.11
N PHE A 155 7.40 2.20 25.91
CA PHE A 155 6.63 0.99 26.26
C PHE A 155 7.10 -0.25 25.49
N LEU A 156 7.46 -0.11 24.20
CA LEU A 156 8.05 -1.21 23.43
C LEU A 156 9.39 -1.68 24.02
N ILE A 157 10.27 -0.76 24.42
CA ILE A 157 11.55 -1.10 25.04
C ILE A 157 11.34 -1.84 26.36
N GLU A 158 10.39 -1.41 27.20
CA GLU A 158 10.05 -2.13 28.43
C GLU A 158 9.49 -3.53 28.15
N ALA A 159 8.62 -3.67 27.14
CA ALA A 159 8.11 -4.96 26.72
C ALA A 159 9.22 -5.89 26.23
N PHE A 160 10.22 -5.37 25.49
CA PHE A 160 11.39 -6.15 25.08
C PHE A 160 12.32 -6.49 26.23
N ARG A 161 12.56 -5.59 27.20
CA ARG A 161 13.34 -5.90 28.41
C ARG A 161 12.68 -7.02 29.23
N GLY A 162 11.35 -7.03 29.29
CA GLY A 162 10.56 -8.05 29.98
C GLY A 162 10.77 -9.48 29.46
N THR A 163 11.20 -9.66 28.20
CA THR A 163 11.47 -10.99 27.63
C THR A 163 12.79 -11.60 28.12
N ARG A 164 13.66 -10.79 28.74
CA ARG A 164 14.98 -11.20 29.26
C ARG A 164 15.85 -11.95 28.23
N GLY A 165 15.75 -11.55 26.96
CA GLY A 165 16.52 -12.15 25.87
C GLY A 165 16.00 -13.50 25.38
N ALA A 166 14.77 -13.90 25.74
CA ALA A 166 14.14 -15.09 25.20
C ALA A 166 13.86 -14.96 23.69
N PHE A 167 13.90 -16.09 22.97
CA PHE A 167 13.44 -16.15 21.59
C PHE A 167 11.93 -15.92 21.53
N ILE A 168 11.51 -14.88 20.81
CA ILE A 168 10.12 -14.47 20.69
C ILE A 168 9.75 -14.20 19.23
N ASP A 169 8.46 -14.29 18.92
CA ASP A 169 7.90 -13.70 17.70
C ASP A 169 7.62 -12.21 17.96
N PRO A 170 8.32 -11.27 17.28
CA PRO A 170 8.14 -9.84 17.48
C PRO A 170 6.84 -9.30 16.86
N THR A 171 6.08 -10.11 16.12
CA THR A 171 4.90 -9.67 15.34
C THR A 171 3.94 -8.81 16.14
N PHE A 172 3.49 -9.30 17.30
CA PHE A 172 2.52 -8.57 18.13
C PHE A 172 3.17 -7.56 19.08
N PHE A 173 4.48 -7.63 19.33
CA PHE A 173 5.17 -6.53 20.02
C PHE A 173 5.16 -5.28 19.15
N LEU A 174 5.55 -5.44 17.88
CA LEU A 174 5.62 -4.33 16.93
C LEU A 174 4.24 -3.82 16.53
N SER A 175 3.28 -4.70 16.25
CA SER A 175 1.95 -4.24 15.82
C SER A 175 1.17 -3.53 16.92
N ARG A 176 1.29 -3.93 18.19
CA ARG A 176 0.70 -3.21 19.33
C ARG A 176 1.25 -1.79 19.44
N THR A 177 2.57 -1.64 19.40
CA THR A 177 3.25 -0.33 19.44
C THR A 177 2.80 0.58 18.30
N VAL A 178 2.85 0.09 17.07
CA VAL A 178 2.47 0.87 15.90
C VAL A 178 0.99 1.26 15.95
N SER A 179 0.12 0.31 16.31
CA SER A 179 -1.32 0.54 16.34
C SER A 179 -1.73 1.52 17.43
N ASN A 180 -1.02 1.57 18.56
CA ASN A 180 -1.30 2.53 19.62
C ASN A 180 -1.06 3.99 19.22
N VAL A 181 -0.07 4.25 18.35
CA VAL A 181 0.16 5.60 17.81
C VAL A 181 -1.09 6.10 17.09
N ILE A 182 -1.62 5.33 16.12
CA ILE A 182 -2.83 5.74 15.40
C ILE A 182 -4.07 5.67 16.29
N SER A 183 -4.18 4.69 17.21
CA SER A 183 -5.27 4.57 18.18
C SER A 183 -5.42 5.82 19.04
N SER A 184 -4.31 6.39 19.52
CA SER A 184 -4.33 7.63 20.30
C SER A 184 -4.91 8.82 19.52
N ILE A 185 -4.82 8.81 18.19
CA ILE A 185 -5.37 9.86 17.32
C ILE A 185 -6.85 9.58 17.01
N VAL A 186 -7.19 8.33 16.70
CA VAL A 186 -8.54 8.00 16.25
C VAL A 186 -9.54 7.70 17.35
N PHE A 187 -9.08 7.21 18.51
CA PHE A 187 -9.88 6.86 19.68
C PHE A 187 -9.54 7.68 20.93
N GLY A 188 -8.59 8.63 20.81
CA GLY A 188 -8.20 9.54 21.88
C GLY A 188 -7.23 8.97 22.91
N ASP A 189 -7.07 7.64 22.96
CA ASP A 189 -6.20 6.97 23.92
C ASP A 189 -5.56 5.70 23.32
N ARG A 190 -4.49 5.22 23.97
CA ARG A 190 -3.80 3.97 23.67
C ARG A 190 -4.52 2.77 24.30
N PHE A 191 -4.27 1.58 23.76
CA PHE A 191 -4.68 0.33 24.38
C PHE A 191 -3.56 -0.24 25.25
N ASP A 192 -3.97 -0.87 26.34
CA ASP A 192 -3.07 -1.71 27.13
C ASP A 192 -2.57 -2.91 26.30
N TYR A 193 -1.30 -3.27 26.47
CA TYR A 193 -0.68 -4.38 25.72
C TYR A 193 -1.23 -5.76 26.07
N GLU A 194 -1.83 -5.91 27.25
CA GLU A 194 -2.50 -7.13 27.72
C GLU A 194 -3.98 -7.19 27.32
N ASN A 195 -4.51 -6.11 26.71
CA ASN A 195 -5.90 -6.08 26.27
C ASN A 195 -6.16 -7.12 25.16
N LYS A 196 -6.99 -8.11 25.49
CA LYS A 196 -7.34 -9.22 24.59
C LYS A 196 -8.20 -8.79 23.40
N GLU A 197 -9.07 -7.79 23.56
CA GLU A 197 -9.87 -7.24 22.46
C GLU A 197 -8.93 -6.57 21.46
N PHE A 198 -7.97 -5.78 21.93
CA PHE A 198 -6.96 -5.14 21.08
C PHE A 198 -6.10 -6.15 20.33
N LEU A 199 -5.58 -7.18 21.00
CA LEU A 199 -4.82 -8.25 20.35
C LEU A 199 -5.65 -8.98 19.28
N SER A 200 -6.96 -9.16 19.52
CA SER A 200 -7.88 -9.76 18.55
C SER A 200 -8.01 -8.90 17.29
N LEU A 201 -8.10 -7.57 17.42
CA LEU A 201 -8.15 -6.65 16.28
C LEU A 201 -6.88 -6.73 15.44
N LEU A 202 -5.71 -6.77 16.08
CA LEU A 202 -4.43 -6.91 15.38
C LEU A 202 -4.34 -8.23 14.61
N ARG A 203 -4.90 -9.32 15.16
CA ARG A 203 -4.99 -10.61 14.46
C ARG A 203 -5.92 -10.53 13.25
N MET A 204 -7.06 -9.86 13.36
CA MET A 204 -7.98 -9.65 12.24
C MET A 204 -7.35 -8.80 11.12
N MET A 205 -6.59 -7.77 11.48
CA MET A 205 -5.83 -6.97 10.50
C MET A 205 -4.79 -7.81 9.77
N LEU A 206 -3.96 -8.54 10.52
CA LEU A 206 -2.92 -9.39 9.94
C LEU A 206 -3.52 -10.49 9.06
N GLY A 207 -4.58 -11.17 9.52
CA GLY A 207 -5.24 -12.25 8.78
C GLY A 207 -5.85 -11.77 7.46
N SER A 208 -6.62 -10.67 7.51
CA SER A 208 -7.22 -10.09 6.31
C SER A 208 -6.17 -9.55 5.33
N PHE A 209 -5.08 -8.95 5.82
CA PHE A 209 -3.96 -8.50 4.98
C PHE A 209 -3.24 -9.68 4.34
N GLN A 210 -2.90 -10.73 5.11
CA GLN A 210 -2.28 -11.94 4.60
C GLN A 210 -3.15 -12.62 3.53
N PHE A 211 -4.46 -12.70 3.75
CA PHE A 211 -5.40 -13.28 2.78
C PHE A 211 -5.24 -12.62 1.40
N THR A 212 -5.16 -11.29 1.33
CA THR A 212 -4.99 -10.58 0.04
C THR A 212 -3.68 -10.92 -0.67
N ALA A 213 -2.64 -11.32 0.06
CA ALA A 213 -1.36 -11.73 -0.49
C ALA A 213 -1.30 -13.22 -0.90
N THR A 214 -2.32 -14.02 -0.55
CA THR A 214 -2.37 -15.45 -0.93
C THR A 214 -2.86 -15.66 -2.36
N SER A 215 -2.57 -16.84 -2.92
CA SER A 215 -3.12 -17.29 -4.21
C SER A 215 -4.65 -17.25 -4.24
N THR A 216 -5.33 -17.61 -3.15
CA THR A 216 -6.80 -17.53 -3.06
C THR A 216 -7.30 -16.08 -3.01
N GLY A 217 -6.59 -15.17 -2.35
CA GLY A 217 -6.91 -13.74 -2.36
C GLY A 217 -6.76 -13.13 -3.75
N GLN A 218 -5.67 -13.44 -4.45
CA GLN A 218 -5.46 -13.00 -5.84
C GLN A 218 -6.49 -13.61 -6.80
N LEU A 219 -6.90 -14.86 -6.58
CA LEU A 219 -7.99 -15.49 -7.33
C LEU A 219 -9.33 -14.80 -7.05
N TYR A 220 -9.58 -14.41 -5.78
CA TYR A 220 -10.76 -13.67 -5.40
C TYR A 220 -10.84 -12.31 -6.12
N GLU A 221 -9.73 -11.58 -6.28
CA GLU A 221 -9.71 -10.34 -7.06
C GLU A 221 -10.19 -10.52 -8.52
N MET A 222 -9.95 -11.69 -9.11
CA MET A 222 -10.39 -12.03 -10.48
C MET A 222 -11.86 -12.47 -10.53
N PHE A 223 -12.31 -13.25 -9.53
CA PHE A 223 -13.60 -13.96 -9.56
C PHE A 223 -14.53 -13.63 -8.39
N TYR A 224 -14.40 -12.43 -7.82
CA TYR A 224 -15.16 -11.97 -6.65
C TYR A 224 -16.67 -12.09 -6.83
N SER A 225 -17.18 -11.90 -8.06
CA SER A 225 -18.60 -11.98 -8.41
C SER A 225 -19.23 -13.33 -8.05
N VAL A 226 -18.45 -14.42 -8.13
CA VAL A 226 -18.87 -15.78 -7.80
C VAL A 226 -18.34 -16.20 -6.43
N MET A 227 -17.04 -16.00 -6.18
CA MET A 227 -16.35 -16.52 -4.99
C MET A 227 -16.89 -15.96 -3.68
N LYS A 228 -17.50 -14.76 -3.69
CA LYS A 228 -18.14 -14.17 -2.50
C LYS A 228 -19.32 -14.98 -1.96
N TYR A 229 -19.92 -15.84 -2.79
CA TYR A 229 -21.02 -16.73 -2.39
C TYR A 229 -20.56 -18.16 -2.07
N LEU A 230 -19.30 -18.49 -2.38
CA LEU A 230 -18.75 -19.82 -2.16
C LEU A 230 -18.13 -19.92 -0.76
N PRO A 231 -18.16 -21.11 -0.14
CA PRO A 231 -17.35 -21.36 1.05
C PRO A 231 -15.86 -21.31 0.69
N GLY A 232 -15.04 -20.83 1.62
CA GLY A 232 -13.58 -20.78 1.45
C GLY A 232 -12.91 -19.74 2.35
N PRO A 233 -11.58 -19.59 2.25
CA PRO A 233 -10.80 -18.65 3.05
C PRO A 233 -11.29 -17.19 2.96
N GLN A 234 -11.87 -16.79 1.83
CA GLN A 234 -12.46 -15.47 1.64
C GLN A 234 -13.57 -15.17 2.66
N GLN A 235 -14.35 -16.17 3.07
CA GLN A 235 -15.41 -15.99 4.07
C GLN A 235 -14.83 -15.68 5.46
N GLN A 236 -13.65 -16.23 5.77
CA GLN A 236 -12.95 -15.93 7.01
C GLN A 236 -12.42 -14.49 6.98
N ALA A 237 -11.82 -14.05 5.87
CA ALA A 237 -11.38 -12.68 5.69
C ALA A 237 -12.54 -11.67 5.83
N PHE A 238 -13.73 -11.99 5.30
CA PHE A 238 -14.92 -11.14 5.49
C PHE A 238 -15.36 -11.03 6.94
N LYS A 239 -15.31 -12.14 7.70
CA LYS A 239 -15.62 -12.11 9.14
C LYS A 239 -14.63 -11.25 9.92
N GLU A 240 -13.35 -11.31 9.57
CA GLU A 240 -12.30 -10.47 10.18
C GLU A 240 -12.54 -8.99 9.87
N LEU A 241 -12.85 -8.66 8.61
CA LEU A 241 -13.21 -7.30 8.21
C LEU A 241 -14.49 -6.79 8.90
N GLN A 242 -15.51 -7.64 9.04
CA GLN A 242 -16.73 -7.31 9.78
C GLN A 242 -16.44 -7.06 11.26
N GLY A 243 -15.62 -7.90 11.91
CA GLY A 243 -15.25 -7.71 13.31
C GLY A 243 -14.49 -6.40 13.55
N LEU A 244 -13.68 -5.96 12.58
CA LEU A 244 -13.06 -4.63 12.61
C LEU A 244 -14.10 -3.51 12.47
N GLU A 245 -15.05 -3.61 11.54
CA GLU A 245 -16.15 -2.62 11.41
C GLU A 245 -16.99 -2.52 12.69
N ASP A 246 -17.38 -3.66 13.26
CA ASP A 246 -18.21 -3.72 14.47
C ASP A 246 -17.50 -3.05 15.66
N PHE A 247 -16.19 -3.25 15.78
CA PHE A 247 -15.39 -2.58 16.81
C PHE A 247 -15.38 -1.06 16.63
N ILE A 248 -15.17 -0.57 15.40
CA ILE A 248 -15.19 0.87 15.12
C ILE A 248 -16.59 1.44 15.37
N ALA A 249 -17.65 0.74 14.97
CA ALA A 249 -19.02 1.16 15.23
C ALA A 249 -19.30 1.31 16.73
N LYS A 250 -18.85 0.35 17.55
CA LYS A 250 -18.93 0.42 19.02
C LYS A 250 -18.17 1.60 19.61
N LYS A 251 -16.97 1.90 19.09
CA LYS A 251 -16.19 3.09 19.50
C LYS A 251 -16.90 4.39 19.12
N VAL A 252 -17.44 4.47 17.91
CA VAL A 252 -18.22 5.64 17.46
C VAL A 252 -19.44 5.86 18.34
N GLU A 253 -20.17 4.80 18.69
CA GLU A 253 -21.33 4.90 19.60
C GLU A 253 -20.93 5.40 20.99
N GLN A 254 -19.82 4.90 21.54
CA GLN A 254 -19.28 5.38 22.82
C GLN A 254 -18.95 6.88 22.75
N ASN A 255 -18.29 7.32 21.69
CA ASN A 255 -17.95 8.72 21.50
C ASN A 255 -19.20 9.60 21.36
N GLN A 256 -20.22 9.16 20.62
CA GLN A 256 -21.47 9.89 20.48
C GLN A 256 -22.18 10.15 21.81
N ARG A 257 -22.15 9.18 22.74
CA ARG A 257 -22.81 9.30 24.05
C ARG A 257 -22.13 10.30 24.98
N THR A 258 -20.84 10.55 24.78
CA THR A 258 -20.01 11.39 25.65
C THR A 258 -19.41 12.58 24.89
N LEU A 259 -19.99 12.97 23.76
CA LEU A 259 -19.44 14.01 22.89
C LEU A 259 -19.58 15.38 23.56
N ASP A 260 -18.46 16.10 23.69
CA ASP A 260 -18.44 17.53 23.97
C ASP A 260 -18.08 18.29 22.69
N PRO A 261 -19.02 19.04 22.09
CA PRO A 261 -18.77 19.80 20.86
C PRO A 261 -17.66 20.85 20.99
N ASN A 262 -17.33 21.30 22.19
CA ASN A 262 -16.32 22.35 22.40
C ASN A 262 -14.90 21.79 22.61
N SER A 263 -14.77 20.48 22.86
CA SER A 263 -13.50 19.85 23.19
C SER A 263 -13.40 18.47 22.54
N PRO A 264 -13.18 18.38 21.21
CA PRO A 264 -13.03 17.11 20.52
C PRO A 264 -11.82 16.33 21.06
N ARG A 265 -12.05 15.09 21.49
CA ARG A 265 -10.99 14.24 22.07
C ARG A 265 -10.14 13.58 20.99
N ASP A 266 -10.73 13.27 19.85
CA ASP A 266 -10.12 12.45 18.80
C ASP A 266 -10.72 12.71 17.40
N PHE A 267 -10.24 11.93 16.44
CA PHE A 267 -10.75 11.97 15.06
C PHE A 267 -12.26 11.72 14.98
N ILE A 268 -12.80 10.80 15.79
CA ILE A 268 -14.23 10.44 15.78
C ILE A 268 -15.05 11.65 16.24
N ASP A 269 -14.69 12.27 17.36
CA ASP A 269 -15.39 13.45 17.88
C ASP A 269 -15.37 14.60 16.87
N SER A 270 -14.22 14.86 16.24
CA SER A 270 -14.08 15.89 15.21
C SER A 270 -15.01 15.63 14.02
N PHE A 271 -15.14 14.36 13.62
CA PHE A 271 -16.03 13.99 12.51
C PHE A 271 -17.49 14.11 12.94
N LEU A 272 -17.84 13.70 14.17
CA LEU A 272 -19.19 13.84 14.71
C LEU A 272 -19.62 15.31 14.82
N ILE A 273 -18.73 16.20 15.22
CA ILE A 273 -18.99 17.66 15.25
C ILE A 273 -19.22 18.15 13.83
N ARG A 274 -18.38 17.77 12.86
CA ARG A 274 -18.61 18.12 11.46
C ARG A 274 -19.95 17.60 10.92
N MET A 275 -20.37 16.40 11.32
CA MET A 275 -21.69 15.87 10.98
C MET A 275 -22.82 16.73 11.55
N GLN A 276 -22.65 17.33 12.73
CA GLN A 276 -23.62 18.27 13.30
C GLN A 276 -23.64 19.60 12.54
N GLU A 277 -22.48 20.12 12.16
CA GLU A 277 -22.34 21.35 11.35
C GLU A 277 -22.97 21.22 9.96
N GLU A 278 -22.87 20.04 9.34
CA GLU A 278 -23.39 19.80 7.99
C GLU A 278 -24.79 19.19 7.95
N LYS A 279 -25.52 19.17 9.07
CA LYS A 279 -26.85 18.54 9.18
C LYS A 279 -27.88 19.12 8.19
N GLU A 280 -27.74 20.40 7.84
CA GLU A 280 -28.63 21.08 6.89
C GLU A 280 -28.23 20.88 5.41
N ASN A 281 -27.06 20.31 5.13
CA ASN A 281 -26.59 20.08 3.76
C ASN A 281 -27.05 18.70 3.25
N PRO A 282 -28.01 18.62 2.32
CA PRO A 282 -28.52 17.34 1.81
C PRO A 282 -27.49 16.56 0.98
N ASN A 283 -26.43 17.22 0.51
CA ASN A 283 -25.35 16.62 -0.28
C ASN A 283 -24.08 16.36 0.54
N THR A 284 -24.18 16.36 1.87
CA THR A 284 -23.01 16.14 2.74
C THR A 284 -22.45 14.73 2.59
N GLU A 285 -21.12 14.62 2.62
CA GLU A 285 -20.43 13.33 2.73
C GLU A 285 -20.06 12.99 4.18
N PHE A 286 -20.47 13.82 5.14
CA PHE A 286 -20.28 13.60 6.56
C PHE A 286 -21.51 12.94 7.17
N TYR A 287 -21.52 11.61 7.15
CA TYR A 287 -22.53 10.78 7.79
C TYR A 287 -21.93 9.50 8.37
N MET A 288 -22.70 8.81 9.21
CA MET A 288 -22.26 7.70 10.05
C MET A 288 -21.43 6.64 9.32
N LYS A 289 -21.89 6.19 8.15
CA LYS A 289 -21.18 5.16 7.39
C LYS A 289 -19.79 5.62 6.90
N ASN A 290 -19.67 6.88 6.46
CA ASN A 290 -18.37 7.43 6.10
C ASN A 290 -17.47 7.66 7.31
N LEU A 291 -18.02 8.01 8.47
CA LEU A 291 -17.27 8.11 9.73
C LEU A 291 -16.65 6.76 10.10
N VAL A 292 -17.48 5.73 10.25
CA VAL A 292 -17.02 4.37 10.64
C VAL A 292 -15.95 3.87 9.67
N LEU A 293 -16.21 3.96 8.37
CA LEU A 293 -15.28 3.41 7.37
C LEU A 293 -14.03 4.27 7.16
N THR A 294 -14.10 5.59 7.36
CA THR A 294 -12.90 6.45 7.36
C THR A 294 -12.03 6.17 8.57
N THR A 295 -12.61 6.04 9.76
CA THR A 295 -11.88 5.67 10.97
C THR A 295 -11.24 4.30 10.82
N LEU A 296 -11.95 3.32 10.25
CA LEU A 296 -11.39 2.00 9.94
C LEU A 296 -10.23 2.09 8.93
N ASN A 297 -10.34 2.92 7.89
CA ASN A 297 -9.24 3.12 6.93
C ASN A 297 -7.98 3.63 7.64
N LEU A 298 -8.11 4.64 8.51
CA LEU A 298 -6.97 5.21 9.23
C LEU A 298 -6.34 4.17 10.17
N PHE A 299 -7.18 3.47 10.94
CA PHE A 299 -6.74 2.47 11.91
C PHE A 299 -6.01 1.29 11.23
N PHE A 300 -6.59 0.75 10.15
CA PHE A 300 -5.99 -0.36 9.39
C PHE A 300 -4.69 0.06 8.69
N ALA A 301 -4.73 1.15 7.91
CA ALA A 301 -3.59 1.60 7.12
C ALA A 301 -2.40 2.03 8.01
N GLY A 302 -2.68 2.68 9.14
CA GLY A 302 -1.69 3.12 10.11
C GLY A 302 -1.05 2.00 10.92
N THR A 303 -1.67 0.80 10.96
CA THR A 303 -1.20 -0.33 11.77
C THR A 303 -0.39 -1.33 10.96
N GLU A 304 -0.99 -1.93 9.94
CA GLU A 304 -0.44 -3.16 9.33
C GLU A 304 0.79 -2.88 8.47
N THR A 305 0.79 -1.76 7.73
CA THR A 305 1.89 -1.41 6.80
C THR A 305 3.19 -1.10 7.54
N VAL A 306 3.12 -0.32 8.61
CA VAL A 306 4.29 0.07 9.40
C VAL A 306 4.77 -1.10 10.24
N SER A 307 3.87 -1.88 10.86
CA SER A 307 4.28 -3.03 11.67
C SER A 307 4.97 -4.12 10.82
N THR A 308 4.49 -4.36 9.60
CA THR A 308 5.15 -5.27 8.66
C THR A 308 6.50 -4.73 8.20
N THR A 309 6.61 -3.42 7.93
CA THR A 309 7.89 -2.77 7.60
C THR A 309 8.91 -2.94 8.73
N MET A 310 8.52 -2.73 9.99
CA MET A 310 9.41 -2.94 11.13
C MET A 310 9.82 -4.40 11.27
N ARG A 311 8.86 -5.34 11.16
CA ARG A 311 9.12 -6.78 11.26
C ARG A 311 10.12 -7.25 10.19
N TYR A 312 9.94 -6.78 8.95
CA TYR A 312 10.86 -7.07 7.85
C TYR A 312 12.22 -6.37 8.05
N GLY A 313 12.22 -5.15 8.58
CA GLY A 313 13.43 -4.41 8.91
C GLY A 313 14.32 -5.15 9.91
N PHE A 314 13.77 -5.62 11.04
CA PHE A 314 14.52 -6.42 12.00
C PHE A 314 15.05 -7.72 11.39
N LEU A 315 14.27 -8.39 10.54
CA LEU A 315 14.72 -9.59 9.83
C LEU A 315 15.94 -9.29 8.93
N LEU A 316 15.92 -8.17 8.20
CA LEU A 316 17.04 -7.74 7.35
C LEU A 316 18.27 -7.37 8.18
N LEU A 317 18.10 -6.67 9.30
CA LEU A 317 19.22 -6.33 10.18
C LEU A 317 19.89 -7.58 10.77
N MET A 318 19.11 -8.57 11.22
CA MET A 318 19.65 -9.86 11.68
C MET A 318 20.38 -10.63 10.56
N LYS A 319 19.98 -10.43 9.30
CA LYS A 319 20.64 -11.04 8.15
C LYS A 319 21.95 -10.33 7.78
N HIS A 320 22.08 -9.04 8.11
CA HIS A 320 23.18 -8.14 7.77
C HIS A 320 23.75 -7.46 9.03
N PRO A 321 24.45 -8.21 9.90
CA PRO A 321 24.95 -7.68 11.18
C PRO A 321 26.01 -6.56 11.01
N ASP A 322 26.66 -6.48 9.85
CA ASP A 322 27.57 -5.39 9.48
C ASP A 322 26.83 -4.05 9.30
N VAL A 323 25.61 -4.09 8.75
CA VAL A 323 24.73 -2.94 8.62
C VAL A 323 24.21 -2.53 10.00
N GLU A 324 23.79 -3.50 10.82
CA GLU A 324 23.38 -3.25 12.21
C GLU A 324 24.51 -2.58 13.03
N ALA A 325 25.75 -3.05 12.91
CA ALA A 325 26.90 -2.46 13.59
C ALA A 325 27.14 -0.99 13.21
N LYS A 326 26.98 -0.65 11.93
CA LYS A 326 27.10 0.74 11.44
C LYS A 326 25.97 1.64 11.96
N ILE A 327 24.74 1.11 12.08
CA ILE A 327 23.62 1.84 12.70
C ILE A 327 23.93 2.10 14.18
N HIS A 328 24.41 1.08 14.92
CA HIS A 328 24.79 1.25 16.32
C HIS A 328 25.91 2.29 16.52
N GLU A 329 26.93 2.31 15.65
CA GLU A 329 27.97 3.36 15.69
C GLU A 329 27.38 4.76 15.49
N GLU A 330 26.50 4.93 14.49
CA GLU A 330 25.90 6.23 14.22
C GLU A 330 24.96 6.68 15.36
N ILE A 331 24.19 5.75 15.95
CA ILE A 331 23.36 6.02 17.13
C ILE A 331 24.22 6.45 18.32
N ASP A 332 25.27 5.70 18.64
CA ASP A 332 26.17 6.00 19.77
C ASP A 332 26.86 7.37 19.59
N ARG A 333 27.25 7.71 18.36
CA ARG A 333 27.89 8.99 18.03
C ARG A 333 26.95 10.20 18.12
N VAL A 334 25.72 10.08 17.61
CA VAL A 334 24.79 11.23 17.45
C VAL A 334 23.86 11.41 18.64
N ILE A 335 23.36 10.30 19.19
CA ILE A 335 22.36 10.29 20.26
C ILE A 335 23.03 9.97 21.60
N GLY A 336 23.93 8.99 21.60
CA GLY A 336 24.49 8.41 22.82
C GLY A 336 23.46 7.58 23.59
N LYS A 337 23.72 7.36 24.89
CA LYS A 337 22.98 6.38 25.71
C LYS A 337 22.07 7.00 26.78
N ASN A 338 22.09 8.32 26.93
CA ASN A 338 21.48 9.02 28.08
C ASN A 338 20.15 9.72 27.76
N ARG A 339 19.73 9.74 26.49
CA ARG A 339 18.48 10.39 26.06
C ARG A 339 17.75 9.52 25.03
N GLN A 340 16.45 9.73 24.91
CA GLN A 340 15.67 9.12 23.83
C GLN A 340 15.99 9.78 22.47
N PRO A 341 15.91 9.01 21.36
CA PRO A 341 15.97 9.57 20.00
C PRO A 341 14.84 10.57 19.73
N LYS A 342 15.13 11.64 18.99
CA LYS A 342 14.16 12.63 18.52
C LYS A 342 14.11 12.64 16.99
N PHE A 343 13.01 13.09 16.40
CA PHE A 343 12.86 13.14 14.94
C PHE A 343 13.90 14.06 14.28
N GLU A 344 14.33 15.12 14.98
CA GLU A 344 15.39 16.03 14.50
C GLU A 344 16.76 15.35 14.36
N ASP A 345 17.01 14.23 15.06
CA ASP A 345 18.26 13.47 14.95
C ASP A 345 18.44 12.86 13.56
N ARG A 346 17.33 12.60 12.84
CA ARG A 346 17.35 12.06 11.47
C ARG A 346 18.27 12.85 10.55
N ALA A 347 18.26 14.18 10.64
CA ALA A 347 19.09 15.04 9.80
C ALA A 347 20.61 14.87 10.02
N LYS A 348 21.00 14.26 11.15
CA LYS A 348 22.38 13.98 11.55
C LYS A 348 22.73 12.49 11.42
N MET A 349 21.78 11.65 11.01
CA MET A 349 21.92 10.19 10.92
C MET A 349 21.63 9.68 9.50
N PRO A 350 22.42 10.12 8.49
CA PRO A 350 22.17 9.77 7.10
C PRO A 350 22.28 8.25 6.83
N TYR A 351 23.09 7.51 7.60
CA TYR A 351 23.23 6.06 7.39
C TYR A 351 21.96 5.32 7.83
N THR A 352 21.46 5.63 9.02
CA THR A 352 20.21 5.07 9.57
C THR A 352 19.02 5.44 8.70
N GLU A 353 18.96 6.70 8.22
CA GLU A 353 17.95 7.11 7.25
C GLU A 353 18.03 6.30 5.95
N ALA A 354 19.24 6.10 5.39
CA ALA A 354 19.42 5.29 4.20
C ALA A 354 19.00 3.83 4.41
N VAL A 355 19.30 3.22 5.57
CA VAL A 355 18.88 1.85 5.87
C VAL A 355 17.35 1.74 5.98
N ILE A 356 16.68 2.71 6.61
CA ILE A 356 15.20 2.72 6.66
C ILE A 356 14.59 2.80 5.26
N HIS A 357 15.15 3.66 4.39
CA HIS A 357 14.72 3.75 3.00
C HIS A 357 14.95 2.43 2.24
N GLU A 358 16.08 1.76 2.49
CA GLU A 358 16.38 0.47 1.86
C GLU A 358 15.46 -0.65 2.36
N ILE A 359 15.13 -0.69 3.65
CA ILE A 359 14.14 -1.63 4.22
C ILE A 359 12.79 -1.44 3.51
N GLN A 360 12.36 -0.19 3.29
CA GLN A 360 11.11 0.08 2.58
C GLN A 360 11.20 -0.30 1.09
N ARG A 361 12.32 0.02 0.43
CA ARG A 361 12.57 -0.32 -0.97
C ARG A 361 12.58 -1.83 -1.21
N PHE A 362 13.25 -2.57 -0.33
CA PHE A 362 13.40 -4.03 -0.44
C PHE A 362 12.14 -4.77 0.03
N GLY A 363 11.51 -4.31 1.11
CA GLY A 363 10.30 -4.92 1.65
C GLY A 363 9.09 -4.78 0.72
N ASP A 364 9.05 -3.73 -0.10
CA ASP A 364 7.99 -3.43 -1.11
C ASP A 364 6.58 -3.89 -0.69
N MET A 365 6.11 -3.39 0.45
CA MET A 365 4.92 -3.90 1.14
C MET A 365 3.63 -3.87 0.30
N ILE A 366 3.56 -3.01 -0.71
CA ILE A 366 2.38 -2.88 -1.59
C ILE A 366 2.88 -2.86 -3.05
N PRO A 367 3.28 -4.03 -3.60
CA PRO A 367 4.04 -4.11 -4.84
C PRO A 367 3.26 -3.67 -6.09
N MET A 368 1.93 -3.77 -6.04
CA MET A 368 1.02 -3.36 -7.13
C MET A 368 0.33 -2.00 -6.86
N GLY A 369 0.70 -1.32 -5.77
CA GLY A 369 -0.03 -0.16 -5.26
C GLY A 369 -1.50 -0.48 -4.95
N LEU A 370 -2.28 0.56 -4.68
CA LEU A 370 -3.74 0.45 -4.70
C LEU A 370 -4.23 0.73 -6.12
N ALA A 371 -5.18 -0.07 -6.60
CA ALA A 371 -5.77 0.13 -7.91
C ALA A 371 -6.33 1.56 -8.04
N ARG A 372 -6.18 2.11 -9.23
CA ARG A 372 -6.62 3.45 -9.61
C ARG A 372 -7.48 3.34 -10.87
N ARG A 373 -8.16 4.41 -11.25
CA ARG A 373 -8.95 4.46 -12.50
C ARG A 373 -8.89 5.84 -13.13
N VAL A 374 -8.95 5.89 -14.46
CA VAL A 374 -8.99 7.16 -15.17
C VAL A 374 -10.36 7.84 -15.01
N THR A 375 -10.35 9.14 -14.70
CA THR A 375 -11.57 9.91 -14.37
C THR A 375 -12.35 10.37 -15.61
N LYS A 376 -11.67 10.43 -16.76
CA LYS A 376 -12.20 10.78 -18.09
C LYS A 376 -11.47 9.96 -19.17
N ASP A 377 -11.92 10.06 -20.42
CA ASP A 377 -11.18 9.51 -21.54
C ASP A 377 -9.81 10.19 -21.63
N THR A 378 -8.75 9.41 -21.53
CA THR A 378 -7.38 9.92 -21.36
C THR A 378 -6.47 9.35 -22.43
N LYS A 379 -5.77 10.23 -23.15
CA LYS A 379 -4.67 9.83 -24.04
C LYS A 379 -3.40 9.67 -23.21
N PHE A 380 -2.89 8.45 -23.13
CA PHE A 380 -1.66 8.12 -22.42
C PHE A 380 -0.68 7.47 -23.39
N ARG A 381 0.42 8.17 -23.69
CA ARG A 381 1.33 7.85 -24.79
C ARG A 381 0.55 7.71 -26.10
N ASP A 382 0.74 6.61 -26.83
CA ASP A 382 0.05 6.32 -28.08
C ASP A 382 -1.31 5.61 -27.87
N PHE A 383 -1.76 5.48 -26.62
CA PHE A 383 -2.99 4.78 -26.26
C PHE A 383 -4.09 5.73 -25.79
N LEU A 384 -5.34 5.31 -26.00
CA LEU A 384 -6.54 5.94 -25.47
C LEU A 384 -7.16 5.04 -24.40
N LEU A 385 -7.20 5.54 -23.18
CA LEU A 385 -7.81 4.90 -22.02
C LEU A 385 -9.24 5.45 -21.85
N PRO A 386 -10.30 4.64 -22.07
CA PRO A 386 -11.66 5.06 -21.81
C PRO A 386 -11.89 5.39 -20.33
N LYS A 387 -12.78 6.34 -20.05
CA LYS A 387 -13.22 6.69 -18.69
C LYS A 387 -13.57 5.45 -17.87
N GLY A 388 -13.06 5.39 -16.64
CA GLY A 388 -13.27 4.28 -15.73
C GLY A 388 -12.36 3.07 -15.94
N THR A 389 -11.46 3.11 -16.93
CA THR A 389 -10.43 2.06 -17.09
C THR A 389 -9.57 2.01 -15.84
N GLU A 390 -9.49 0.82 -15.23
CA GLU A 390 -8.66 0.60 -14.05
C GLU A 390 -7.20 0.47 -14.46
N HIS A 391 -6.32 0.92 -13.58
CA HIS A 391 -4.88 0.73 -13.72
C HIS A 391 -4.22 0.38 -12.41
N SER A 392 -3.15 -0.40 -12.50
CA SER A 392 -2.30 -0.80 -11.39
C SER A 392 -0.86 -0.45 -11.70
N GLN A 393 -0.09 -0.16 -10.66
CA GLN A 393 1.28 0.35 -10.75
C GLN A 393 2.23 -0.67 -10.12
N ALA A 394 3.11 -1.26 -10.92
CA ALA A 394 4.10 -2.21 -10.44
C ALA A 394 5.30 -1.47 -9.83
N LYS A 395 5.26 -1.25 -8.51
CA LYS A 395 6.24 -0.45 -7.78
C LYS A 395 7.63 -1.07 -7.72
N CYS A 396 7.79 -2.39 -7.52
CA CYS A 396 9.12 -3.01 -7.48
C CYS A 396 9.94 -2.75 -8.75
N HIS A 397 9.30 -2.54 -9.92
CA HIS A 397 10.03 -2.08 -11.10
C HIS A 397 10.47 -0.62 -10.96
N THR A 398 9.64 0.32 -10.47
CA THR A 398 10.11 1.71 -10.22
C THR A 398 11.35 1.78 -9.31
N HIS A 399 11.45 0.88 -8.33
CA HIS A 399 12.59 0.80 -7.41
C HIS A 399 13.81 0.05 -7.96
N THR A 400 13.68 -0.77 -9.01
CA THR A 400 14.78 -1.56 -9.60
C THR A 400 15.15 -1.14 -11.04
N SER A 401 14.25 -0.50 -11.80
CA SER A 401 14.40 -0.18 -13.23
C SER A 401 15.33 0.98 -13.55
N SER A 402 15.80 1.73 -12.57
CA SER A 402 16.62 2.91 -12.84
C SER A 402 18.10 2.54 -13.05
N THR A 403 18.38 1.80 -14.11
CA THR A 403 19.73 1.68 -14.69
C THR A 403 20.30 3.04 -15.14
N HIS A 404 19.47 4.08 -15.23
CA HIS A 404 19.89 5.47 -15.41
C HIS A 404 20.13 6.26 -14.10
N SER A 405 19.51 5.88 -12.96
CA SER A 405 19.71 6.59 -11.68
C SER A 405 20.77 5.90 -10.79
N TYR A 406 20.92 4.58 -10.93
CA TYR A 406 21.87 3.75 -10.19
C TYR A 406 22.92 3.13 -11.12
N ARG A 407 23.44 3.89 -12.09
CA ARG A 407 24.47 3.38 -12.99
C ARG A 407 25.80 3.22 -12.25
N SER A 408 26.13 1.99 -11.88
CA SER A 408 27.50 1.52 -11.75
C SER A 408 28.25 1.86 -13.03
N HIS A 409 29.21 2.78 -12.97
CA HIS A 409 30.19 2.95 -14.05
C HIS A 409 31.10 1.72 -14.07
N HIS A 410 30.67 0.66 -14.76
CA HIS A 410 31.59 -0.33 -15.30
C HIS A 410 32.23 0.23 -16.56
N THR A 411 33.34 0.93 -16.39
CA THR A 411 34.36 1.08 -17.43
C THR A 411 35.69 0.63 -16.84
N HIS A 412 36.25 -0.41 -17.46
CA HIS A 412 37.60 -0.90 -17.19
C HIS A 412 38.61 0.24 -17.21
N HIS A 413 39.24 0.55 -16.07
CA HIS A 413 40.59 1.08 -16.07
C HIS A 413 41.39 0.57 -14.86
N LYS A 414 42.54 -0.02 -15.20
CA LYS A 414 43.58 -0.51 -14.30
C LYS A 414 44.24 0.65 -13.55
N GLN A 415 44.52 0.42 -12.26
CA GLN A 415 45.63 0.99 -11.45
C GLN A 415 45.79 2.51 -11.26
N ARG A 416 45.91 2.88 -9.97
CA ARG A 416 46.65 4.00 -9.33
C ARG A 416 46.01 5.39 -9.24
N ASP A 417 45.70 5.82 -8.01
CA ASP A 417 46.41 6.86 -7.21
C ASP A 417 45.67 7.11 -5.86
N PRO A 418 46.31 7.08 -4.67
CA PRO A 418 45.64 7.33 -3.38
C PRO A 418 45.35 8.81 -3.03
N ARG A 419 45.53 9.80 -3.93
CA ARG A 419 45.44 11.23 -3.56
C ARG A 419 44.59 12.12 -4.48
N VAL A 420 43.33 11.76 -4.71
CA VAL A 420 42.37 12.69 -5.37
C VAL A 420 41.08 12.83 -4.55
N THR A 421 40.96 13.95 -3.85
CA THR A 421 39.74 14.44 -3.21
C THR A 421 38.79 14.99 -4.29
N TYR A 422 37.67 14.31 -4.54
CA TYR A 422 36.61 14.85 -5.39
C TYR A 422 35.64 15.69 -4.56
N VAL A 423 35.82 17.02 -4.60
CA VAL A 423 34.79 18.00 -4.22
C VAL A 423 34.01 18.33 -5.48
N GLY A 424 32.80 17.77 -5.63
CA GLY A 424 31.90 18.07 -6.73
C GLY A 424 30.45 17.87 -6.30
N LYS A 425 29.65 18.95 -6.32
CA LYS A 425 28.20 18.91 -6.09
C LYS A 425 27.52 18.06 -7.16
N ILE A 426 26.72 17.08 -6.74
CA ILE A 426 25.94 16.16 -7.60
C ILE A 426 24.48 16.63 -7.64
N PRO A 427 23.76 16.58 -8.79
CA PRO A 427 22.35 16.99 -8.88
C PRO A 427 21.40 16.07 -8.09
N PRO A 428 20.22 16.56 -7.67
CA PRO A 428 19.28 15.81 -6.83
C PRO A 428 18.76 14.55 -7.55
N GLN A 429 19.01 13.37 -6.97
CA GLN A 429 18.40 12.11 -7.40
C GLN A 429 16.97 12.02 -6.84
N GLN A 430 15.99 11.84 -7.74
CA GLN A 430 14.61 11.50 -7.38
C GLN A 430 14.57 10.01 -6.99
N THR A 431 14.73 9.69 -5.71
CA THR A 431 14.46 8.35 -5.19
C THR A 431 12.94 8.10 -5.25
N PRO A 432 12.47 7.01 -5.88
CA PRO A 432 11.06 6.65 -5.85
C PRO A 432 10.66 6.38 -4.39
N GLU A 433 9.62 7.07 -3.89
CA GLU A 433 9.12 6.82 -2.54
C GLU A 433 8.16 5.62 -2.53
N PRO A 434 8.19 4.77 -1.49
CA PRO A 434 7.32 3.59 -1.40
C PRO A 434 5.83 3.96 -1.32
N TRP A 435 5.48 5.22 -1.07
CA TRP A 435 4.14 5.70 -0.74
C TRP A 435 3.22 6.01 -1.94
N SER A 436 3.62 5.65 -3.17
CA SER A 436 2.96 6.09 -4.43
C SER A 436 3.10 7.59 -4.68
N HIS A 437 3.01 8.00 -5.94
CA HIS A 437 2.89 9.41 -6.32
C HIS A 437 1.46 9.72 -6.78
N GLY A 438 1.07 10.99 -6.76
CA GLY A 438 -0.12 11.50 -7.46
C GLY A 438 -1.24 12.09 -6.60
N GLY A 439 -1.70 13.25 -7.06
CA GLY A 439 -2.64 14.18 -6.44
C GLY A 439 -2.03 15.59 -6.39
N PRO A 440 -2.78 16.68 -6.65
CA PRO A 440 -2.23 18.04 -6.86
C PRO A 440 -1.47 18.66 -5.67
N HIS A 441 -1.34 17.96 -4.53
CA HIS A 441 -0.76 18.47 -3.28
C HIS A 441 0.34 17.59 -2.67
N THR A 442 0.86 16.59 -3.38
CA THR A 442 1.96 15.74 -2.88
C THR A 442 3.25 16.02 -3.63
N MET A 443 3.94 17.11 -3.30
CA MET A 443 5.35 17.30 -3.69
C MET A 443 6.14 17.85 -2.50
N SER A 444 7.04 17.03 -1.96
CA SER A 444 8.21 17.48 -1.21
C SER A 444 9.46 17.32 -2.07
N ASN A 445 10.34 18.33 -2.01
CA ASN A 445 11.49 18.55 -2.88
C ASN A 445 12.61 17.51 -2.62
N PRO A 446 13.17 16.81 -3.62
CA PRO A 446 14.24 15.82 -3.41
C PRO A 446 15.59 16.49 -3.10
N LYS A 447 16.29 16.04 -2.05
CA LYS A 447 17.68 16.39 -1.75
C LYS A 447 18.64 15.23 -2.08
N THR A 448 19.86 15.61 -2.42
CA THR A 448 20.98 14.87 -3.04
C THR A 448 21.55 13.71 -2.21
N TRP A 449 21.91 12.59 -2.86
CA TRP A 449 22.63 11.45 -2.25
C TRP A 449 23.98 11.17 -2.92
N THR A 450 24.92 10.57 -2.18
CA THR A 450 26.25 10.17 -2.67
C THR A 450 26.32 8.67 -3.02
N PRO A 451 27.04 8.24 -4.08
CA PRO A 451 26.95 6.88 -4.63
C PRO A 451 27.51 5.72 -3.78
N ASN A 452 28.30 6.01 -2.72
CA ASN A 452 29.04 4.97 -2.01
C ASN A 452 28.20 4.15 -1.00
N ILE A 453 27.09 4.69 -0.51
CA ILE A 453 26.25 4.05 0.54
C ILE A 453 25.45 2.85 -0.03
N ILE A 454 25.10 2.93 -1.30
CA ILE A 454 24.25 1.95 -1.98
C ILE A 454 25.07 0.70 -2.39
N ARG A 455 26.38 0.84 -2.53
CA ARG A 455 27.26 -0.25 -2.99
C ARG A 455 27.36 -1.40 -1.99
N ASP A 456 27.25 -1.11 -0.69
CA ASP A 456 27.28 -2.13 0.37
C ASP A 456 25.96 -2.91 0.46
N LEU A 457 24.83 -2.34 -0.01
CA LEU A 457 23.50 -2.96 0.01
C LEU A 457 23.11 -3.63 -1.33
N ILE A 458 23.70 -3.20 -2.46
CA ILE A 458 23.42 -3.75 -3.80
C ILE A 458 24.10 -5.10 -4.08
N CYS A 459 25.05 -5.55 -3.27
CA CYS A 459 25.65 -6.88 -3.40
C CYS A 459 24.74 -8.00 -2.88
N LEU A 460 23.50 -8.04 -3.36
CA LEU A 460 22.60 -9.19 -3.27
C LEU A 460 22.85 -10.09 -4.49
N PRO A 461 23.55 -11.23 -4.37
CA PRO A 461 23.49 -12.24 -5.41
C PRO A 461 22.05 -12.74 -5.49
N SER A 462 21.49 -12.72 -6.70
CA SER A 462 20.23 -13.39 -7.04
C SER A 462 20.22 -14.80 -6.47
N LEU A 463 19.23 -15.11 -5.63
CA LEU A 463 19.01 -16.46 -5.12
C LEU A 463 18.87 -17.44 -6.31
N PRO A 464 19.60 -18.58 -6.34
CA PRO A 464 19.42 -19.58 -7.37
C PRO A 464 18.04 -20.23 -7.21
N THR A 465 17.18 -20.02 -8.21
CA THR A 465 15.87 -20.65 -8.33
C THR A 465 16.02 -22.09 -8.84
N THR A 466 16.33 -23.03 -7.96
CA THR A 466 16.04 -24.46 -8.19
C THR A 466 15.89 -25.19 -6.86
N PRO A 467 14.72 -25.77 -6.54
CA PRO A 467 14.65 -26.84 -5.56
C PRO A 467 15.18 -28.14 -6.18
N LYS A 468 16.00 -28.89 -5.43
CA LYS A 468 16.24 -30.31 -5.66
C LYS A 468 15.10 -31.13 -5.07
#